data_AF-A0A2S8HKL1-F1
#
_entry.id   AF-A0A2S8HKL1-F1
#
_cell.length_a   1.000
_cell.length_b   1.000
_cell.length_c   1.000
_cell.angle_alpha   90.00
_cell.angle_beta   90.00
_cell.angle_gamma   90.00
#
_symmetry.space_group_name_H-M   'P 1'
#
loop_
_entity.id
_entity.type
_entity.pdbx_description
1 polymer ?
#
loop_
_entity_poly.entity_id
_entity_poly.type
_entity_poly.pdbx_seq_one_letter_code
_entity_poly.pdbx_strand_id
1 'polypeptide(L)' 'MQGLLPLCFACPTSYSFLFMRASGDQLRQITSLIDSGVIRPVVDRIFPFESTIDAMAYVDTGRAKGKVVVKMR' A
#
# COMPACT_ATOMS: atom_id res chain seq x y z
N MET A 1 24.88 9.69 34.65
CA MET A 1 23.71 10.56 34.92
C MET A 1 23.34 11.26 33.62
N GLN A 2 22.15 11.24 33.03
CA GLN A 2 20.82 10.65 33.23
C GLN A 2 20.23 10.70 31.80
N GLY A 3 19.92 9.59 31.14
CA GLY A 3 18.57 9.01 31.11
C GLY A 3 17.84 9.35 29.80
N LEU A 4 17.73 8.39 28.87
CA LEU A 4 16.52 7.99 28.12
C LEU A 4 16.88 7.00 26.99
N LEU A 5 16.61 5.70 27.19
CA LEU A 5 16.02 4.84 26.15
C LEU A 5 14.54 4.71 26.54
N PRO A 6 13.56 4.42 25.64
CA PRO A 6 13.71 3.52 24.48
C PRO A 6 12.85 3.89 23.26
N LEU A 7 13.39 4.01 22.05
CA LEU A 7 12.54 3.97 20.85
C LEU A 7 13.19 3.12 19.77
N CYS A 8 12.94 1.81 19.90
CA CYS A 8 12.95 0.89 18.79
C CYS A 8 11.91 1.39 17.77
N PHE A 9 12.35 2.05 16.70
CA PHE A 9 11.54 2.34 15.52
C PHE A 9 12.32 2.08 14.22
N ALA A 10 13.28 1.16 14.26
CA ALA A 10 13.61 0.39 13.07
C ALA A 10 12.59 -0.75 13.00
N CYS A 11 11.34 -0.45 12.63
CA CYS A 11 10.42 -1.49 12.19
C CYS A 11 11.02 -2.03 10.89
N PRO A 12 11.52 -3.29 10.84
CA PRO A 12 11.89 -3.85 9.57
C PRO A 12 10.57 -4.02 8.85
N THR A 13 10.29 -3.16 7.86
CA THR A 13 9.23 -3.46 6.90
C THR A 13 9.59 -4.82 6.33
N SER A 14 8.89 -5.85 6.76
CA SER A 14 9.03 -7.20 6.23
C SER A 14 8.50 -7.14 4.80
N TYR A 15 9.37 -6.77 3.87
CA TYR A 15 9.09 -6.83 2.45
C TYR A 15 9.18 -8.30 2.06
N SER A 16 8.10 -9.04 2.34
CA SER A 16 7.93 -10.37 1.79
C SER A 16 7.75 -10.21 0.29
N PHE A 17 8.80 -10.53 -0.47
CA PHE A 17 8.67 -10.85 -1.89
C PHE A 17 7.76 -12.08 -2.00
N LEU A 18 6.45 -11.85 -2.00
CA LEU A 18 5.50 -12.82 -2.53
C LEU A 18 5.83 -12.94 -4.01
N PHE A 19 6.30 -14.12 -4.41
CA PHE A 19 6.35 -14.52 -5.82
C PHE A 19 4.90 -14.55 -6.35
N MET A 20 4.37 -13.36 -6.68
CA MET A 20 3.07 -13.20 -7.31
C MET A 20 3.18 -13.79 -8.70
N ARG A 21 2.52 -14.94 -8.93
CA ARG A 21 2.24 -15.38 -10.30
C ARG A 21 1.08 -14.55 -10.81
N ALA A 22 1.30 -13.82 -11.91
CA ALA A 22 0.21 -13.16 -12.60
C ALA A 22 -0.73 -14.23 -13.18
N SER A 23 -1.89 -14.44 -12.55
CA SER A 23 -2.94 -15.31 -13.05
C SER A 23 -4.17 -14.46 -13.38
N GLY A 24 -4.51 -14.40 -14.67
CA GLY A 24 -5.69 -13.68 -15.13
C GLY A 24 -7.00 -14.29 -14.61
N ASP A 25 -7.03 -15.61 -14.39
CA ASP A 25 -8.20 -16.30 -13.83
C ASP A 25 -8.44 -15.91 -12.37
N GLN A 26 -7.38 -15.77 -11.57
CA GLN A 26 -7.50 -15.31 -10.19
C GLN A 26 -7.98 -13.86 -10.11
N LEU A 27 -7.49 -12.99 -11.00
CA LEU A 27 -7.96 -11.61 -11.07
C LEU A 27 -9.45 -11.54 -11.43
N ARG A 28 -9.93 -12.37 -12.35
CA ARG A 28 -11.38 -12.47 -12.68
C ARG A 28 -12.23 -12.85 -11.46
N GLN A 29 -11.77 -13.81 -10.65
CA GLN A 29 -12.46 -14.20 -9.42
C GLN A 29 -12.47 -13.07 -8.38
N ILE A 30 -11.37 -12.31 -8.28
CA ILE A 30 -11.33 -11.13 -7.39
C ILE A 30 -12.28 -10.04 -7.89
N THR A 31 -12.36 -9.81 -9.20
CA THR A 31 -13.30 -8.85 -9.80
C THR A 31 -14.75 -9.17 -9.44
N SER A 32 -15.18 -10.43 -9.55
CA SER A 32 -16.56 -10.79 -9.18
C SER A 32 -16.87 -10.59 -7.69
N LEU A 33 -15.88 -10.77 -6.81
CA LEU A 33 -15.98 -10.49 -5.38
C LEU A 33 -16.04 -8.98 -5.06
N ILE A 34 -15.39 -8.16 -5.89
CA ILE A 34 -15.49 -6.70 -5.80
C ILE A 34 -16.87 -6.24 -6.29
N ASP A 35 -17.34 -6.75 -7.42
CA ASP A 35 -18.63 -6.39 -8.02
C ASP A 35 -19.82 -6.80 -7.13
N SER A 36 -19.72 -7.94 -6.45
CA SER A 36 -20.69 -8.39 -5.44
C SER A 36 -20.62 -7.63 -4.11
N GLY A 37 -19.67 -6.69 -3.95
CA GLY A 37 -19.53 -5.86 -2.76
C GLY A 37 -18.93 -6.56 -1.54
N VAL A 38 -18.49 -7.82 -1.68
CA VAL A 38 -17.84 -8.61 -0.62
C VAL A 38 -16.46 -8.03 -0.30
N ILE A 39 -15.70 -7.62 -1.33
CA ILE A 39 -14.41 -6.97 -1.16
C ILE A 39 -14.56 -5.48 -1.50
N ARG A 40 -14.23 -4.60 -0.54
CA ARG A 40 -14.26 -3.15 -0.74
C ARG A 40 -12.82 -2.62 -0.75
N PRO A 41 -12.31 -2.12 -1.90
CA PRO A 41 -10.98 -1.53 -1.93
C PRO A 41 -10.97 -0.24 -1.10
N VAL A 42 -10.07 -0.16 -0.12
CA VAL A 42 -9.84 1.05 0.68
C VAL A 42 -8.72 1.84 0.02
N VAL A 43 -9.09 2.90 -0.69
CA VAL A 43 -8.15 3.86 -1.27
C VAL A 43 -7.88 4.94 -0.23
N ASP A 44 -6.61 5.14 0.11
CA ASP A 44 -6.22 6.16 1.08
C ASP A 44 -6.06 7.52 0.41
N ARG A 45 -5.19 7.59 -0.61
CA ARG A 45 -4.92 8.81 -1.36
C ARG A 45 -4.73 8.54 -2.83
N ILE A 46 -5.12 9.53 -3.64
CA ILE A 46 -4.91 9.55 -5.08
C ILE A 46 -3.93 10.67 -5.39
N PHE A 47 -2.81 10.33 -6.02
CA PHE A 47 -1.81 11.29 -6.48
C PHE A 47 -1.85 11.41 -8.00
N PRO A 48 -1.66 12.61 -8.58
CA PRO A 48 -1.40 12.74 -10.01
C PRO A 48 -0.04 12.12 -10.35
N PHE A 49 0.14 11.67 -11.59
CA PHE A 49 1.39 11.07 -12.06
C PHE A 49 2.62 11.98 -11.84
N GLU A 50 2.47 13.30 -11.99
CA GLU A 50 3.52 14.29 -11.74
C GLU A 50 4.02 14.28 -10.29
N SER A 51 3.17 13.90 -9.34
CA SER A 51 3.50 13.82 -7.90
C SER A 51 3.87 12.41 -7.45
N THR A 52 4.41 11.57 -8.34
CA THR A 52 4.80 10.20 -7.99
C THR A 52 5.88 10.17 -6.89
N ILE A 53 6.80 11.13 -6.88
CA ILE A 53 7.83 11.25 -5.85
C ILE A 53 7.18 11.47 -4.47
N ASP A 54 6.19 12.38 -4.40
CA ASP A 54 5.45 12.65 -3.16
C ASP A 54 4.61 11.45 -2.72
N ALA A 55 4.06 10.69 -3.68
CA ALA A 55 3.32 9.46 -3.40
C ALA A 55 4.21 8.39 -2.76
N MET A 56 5.45 8.24 -3.25
CA MET A 56 6.44 7.33 -2.67
C MET A 56 6.84 7.78 -1.26
N ALA A 57 7.17 9.07 -1.08
CA ALA A 57 7.48 9.64 0.23
C ALA A 57 6.32 9.45 1.23
N TYR A 58 5.07 9.56 0.78
CA TYR A 58 3.89 9.31 1.60
C TYR A 58 3.79 7.84 2.05
N VAL A 59 4.05 6.89 1.16
CA VAL A 59 4.07 5.45 1.50
C VAL A 59 5.19 5.13 2.50
N ASP A 60 6.38 5.71 2.31
CA ASP A 60 7.53 5.50 3.19
C ASP A 60 7.29 5.97 4.63
N THR A 61 6.40 6.96 4.83
CA THR A 61 6.03 7.41 6.19
C THR A 61 5.24 6.36 6.99
N GLY A 62 4.79 5.27 6.37
CA GLY A 62 3.98 4.23 7.01
C GLY A 62 2.58 4.69 7.44
N ARG A 63 2.18 5.92 7.07
CA ARG A 63 0.85 6.49 7.37
C ARG A 63 -0.22 6.04 6.37
N ALA A 64 0.18 5.38 5.28
CA ALA A 64 -0.71 4.94 4.24
C ALA A 64 -1.65 3.85 4.75
N LYS A 65 -2.93 4.19 4.97
CA LYS A 65 -3.96 3.24 5.45
C LYS A 65 -4.74 2.68 4.26
N GLY A 66 -4.15 1.73 3.55
CA GLY A 66 -4.77 1.06 2.41
C GLY A 66 -3.93 1.18 1.14
N LYS A 67 -4.59 1.35 -0.01
CA LYS A 67 -3.91 1.49 -1.31
C LYS A 67 -3.73 2.97 -1.67
N VAL A 68 -2.50 3.34 -2.03
CA VAL A 68 -2.19 4.62 -2.66
C VAL A 68 -2.29 4.43 -4.16
N VAL A 69 -3.06 5.30 -4.83
CA VAL A 69 -3.33 5.20 -6.27
C VAL A 69 -2.65 6.36 -6.99
N VAL A 70 -1.91 6.05 -8.06
CA VAL A 70 -1.40 7.07 -8.98
C VAL A 70 -2.34 7.14 -10.16
N LYS A 71 -2.92 8.30 -10.39
CA LYS A 71 -3.82 8.56 -11.51
C LYS A 71 -2.99 8.97 -12.73
N MET A 72 -2.90 8.08 -13.72
CA MET A 72 -2.53 8.44 -15.09
C MET A 72 -3.78 8.96 -15.81
N ARG A 73 -3.63 10.00 -16.63
CA ARG A 73 -4.71 10.48 -17.51
C ARG A 73 -4.94 9.51 -18.65
#